data_AF-A0AAW4IG50-F1
#
_entry.id   AF-A0AAW4IG50-F1
#
_cell.length_a   1.000
_cell.length_b   1.000
_cell.length_c   1.000
_cell.angle_alpha   90.00
_cell.angle_beta   90.00
_cell.angle_gamma   90.00
#
_symmetry.space_group_name_H-M   'P 1'
#
loop_
_entity.id
_entity.type
_entity.pdbx_description
1 polymer ?
#
loop_
_entity_poly.entity_id
_entity_poly.type
_entity_poly.pdbx_seq_one_letter_code
_entity_poly.pdbx_strand_id
1 'polypeptide(L)' 'MATVPETIDFIERQKLYGKGVGFIDFQLLASTVLTAGALLWTADKKLCALARHFNVEHDIAE' A
#
# COMPACT_ATOMS: atom_id res chain seq x y z
N MET A 1 -0.78 11.14 -5.54
CA MET A 1 -0.51 10.70 -4.15
C MET A 1 -1.81 10.85 -3.38
N ALA A 2 -2.20 9.82 -2.63
CA ALA A 2 -3.33 9.88 -1.72
C ALA A 2 -3.09 10.97 -0.67
N THR A 3 -4.13 11.74 -0.39
CA THR A 3 -4.14 12.73 0.68
C THR A 3 -4.18 12.05 2.05
N VAL A 4 -3.91 12.80 3.12
CA VAL A 4 -4.00 12.28 4.49
C VAL A 4 -5.41 11.75 4.82
N PRO A 5 -6.51 12.46 4.51
CA PRO A 5 -7.86 11.92 4.73
C PRO A 5 -8.15 10.64 3.94
N GLU A 6 -7.75 10.57 2.67
CA GLU A 6 -7.90 9.36 1.85
C GLU A 6 -7.10 8.19 2.42
N THR A 7 -5.91 8.45 2.96
CA THR A 7 -5.09 7.43 3.60
C THR A 7 -5.74 6.90 4.89
N ILE A 8 -6.31 7.78 5.70
CA ILE A 8 -7.04 7.38 6.92
C ILE A 8 -8.27 6.54 6.55
N ASP A 9 -9.11 7.02 5.63
CA ASP A 9 -10.30 6.29 5.16
C ASP A 9 -9.93 4.92 4.57
N PHE A 10 -8.82 4.84 3.82
CA PHE A 10 -8.29 3.57 3.30
C PHE A 10 -7.88 2.62 4.43
N ILE A 11 -7.12 3.09 5.43
CA ILE A 11 -6.72 2.27 6.59
C ILE A 11 -7.94 1.76 7.36
N GLU A 12 -8.94 2.61 7.56
CA GLU A 12 -10.17 2.27 8.27
C GLU A 12 -11.00 1.21 7.53
N ARG A 13 -11.29 1.45 6.24
CA ARG A 13 -12.08 0.53 5.41
C ARG A 13 -11.45 -0.83 5.25
N GLN A 14 -10.12 -0.85 5.06
CA GLN A 14 -9.36 -2.08 4.88
C GLN A 14 -8.88 -2.71 6.20
N LYS A 15 -9.17 -2.07 7.34
CA LYS A 15 -8.81 -2.53 8.69
C LYS A 15 -7.32 -2.87 8.83
N LEU A 16 -6.45 -1.97 8.36
CA LEU A 16 -5.00 -2.19 8.27
C LEU A 16 -4.22 -1.89 9.55
N TYR A 17 -4.89 -1.75 10.69
CA TYR A 17 -4.23 -1.53 11.98
C TYR A 17 -3.33 -2.71 12.37
N GLY A 18 -2.24 -2.42 13.09
CA GLY A 18 -1.36 -3.45 13.66
C GLY A 18 -0.57 -4.28 12.64
N LYS A 19 -0.51 -3.88 11.36
CA LYS A 19 0.26 -4.58 10.31
C LYS A 19 1.77 -4.36 10.42
N GLY A 20 2.21 -3.48 11.32
CA GLY A 20 3.62 -3.26 11.61
C GLY A 20 4.39 -2.53 10.50
N VAL A 21 3.67 -1.73 9.69
CA VAL A 21 4.20 -0.73 8.74
C VAL A 21 3.76 0.66 9.20
N GLY A 22 4.50 1.70 8.80
CA GLY A 22 4.24 3.08 9.21
C GLY A 22 3.11 3.76 8.43
N PHE A 23 2.70 4.94 8.89
CA PHE A 23 1.69 5.74 8.17
C PHE A 23 2.13 6.12 6.76
N ILE A 24 3.41 6.44 6.57
CA ILE A 24 3.96 6.78 5.25
C ILE A 24 3.88 5.58 4.29
N ASP A 25 4.11 4.36 4.79
CA ASP A 25 3.94 3.13 4.00
C ASP A 25 2.49 2.95 3.56
N PHE A 26 1.53 3.24 4.45
CA PHE A 26 0.11 3.24 4.09
C PHE A 26 -0.26 4.33 3.10
N GLN A 27 0.29 5.53 3.22
CA GLN A 27 0.05 6.61 2.27
C GLN A 27 0.62 6.26 0.88
N LEU A 28 1.78 5.60 0.83
CA LEU A 28 2.35 5.09 -0.41
C LEU A 28 1.46 3.98 -1.01
N LEU A 29 1.08 2.98 -0.21
CA LEU A 29 0.21 1.89 -0.64
C LEU A 29 -1.15 2.41 -1.14
N ALA A 30 -1.79 3.33 -0.42
CA ALA A 30 -3.05 3.95 -0.81
C ALA A 30 -2.89 4.71 -2.14
N SER A 31 -1.79 5.46 -2.29
CA SER A 31 -1.47 6.16 -3.54
C SER A 31 -1.37 5.20 -4.72
N THR A 32 -0.70 4.05 -4.53
CA THR A 32 -0.57 3.02 -5.57
C THR A 32 -1.92 2.41 -5.91
N VAL A 33 -2.71 1.99 -4.91
CA VAL A 33 -4.04 1.38 -5.12
C VAL A 33 -5.01 2.32 -5.84
N LEU A 34 -4.95 3.62 -5.54
CA LEU A 34 -5.81 4.62 -6.18
C LEU A 34 -5.37 5.01 -7.59
N THR A 35 -4.12 4.69 -7.99
CA THR A 35 -3.57 5.07 -9.29
C THR A 35 -3.63 3.87 -10.24
N ALA A 36 -4.49 3.94 -11.26
CA ALA A 36 -4.64 2.86 -12.23
C ALA A 36 -3.30 2.50 -12.92
N GLY A 37 -2.94 1.22 -12.90
CA GLY A 37 -1.72 0.71 -13.50
C GLY A 37 -0.44 0.97 -12.70
N ALA A 38 -0.51 1.63 -11.54
CA ALA A 38 0.64 1.78 -10.67
C ALA A 38 0.94 0.46 -9.93
N LEU A 39 2.23 0.14 -9.84
CA LEU A 39 2.73 -0.99 -9.06
C LEU A 39 3.71 -0.49 -8.00
N LEU A 40 3.79 -1.19 -6.88
CA LEU A 40 4.64 -0.89 -5.75
C LEU A 40 5.73 -1.95 -5.64
N TRP A 41 6.97 -1.51 -5.87
CA TRP A 41 8.17 -2.24 -5.50
C TRP A 41 8.63 -1.82 -4.11
N THR A 42 9.01 -2.79 -3.27
CA THR A 42 9.60 -2.51 -1.96
C THR A 42 10.43 -3.69 -1.46
N ALA A 43 11.55 -3.41 -0.81
CA ALA A 43 12.34 -4.41 -0.09
C ALA A 43 11.76 -4.72 1.31
N ASP A 44 10.84 -3.90 1.82
CA ASP A 44 10.16 -4.18 3.08
C ASP A 44 9.16 -5.32 2.90
N LYS A 45 9.40 -6.43 3.61
CA LYS A 45 8.60 -7.65 3.47
C LYS A 45 7.13 -7.46 3.89
N LYS A 46 6.84 -6.61 4.86
CA LYS A 46 5.47 -6.38 5.34
C LYS A 46 4.71 -5.50 4.36
N LEU A 47 5.33 -4.43 3.85
CA LEU A 47 4.73 -3.60 2.83
C LEU A 47 4.55 -4.35 1.51
N CYS A 48 5.51 -5.20 1.13
CA CYS A 48 5.38 -6.10 -0.02
C CYS A 48 4.17 -7.04 0.12
N ALA A 49 4.00 -7.66 1.30
CA ALA A 49 2.84 -8.51 1.56
C ALA A 49 1.51 -7.74 1.47
N LEU A 50 1.48 -6.47 1.88
CA LEU A 50 0.31 -5.62 1.70
C LEU A 50 0.09 -5.26 0.22
N ALA A 51 1.14 -4.90 -0.53
CA ALA A 51 1.04 -4.64 -1.97
C ALA A 51 0.49 -5.86 -2.73
N ARG A 52 0.95 -7.07 -2.37
CA ARG A 52 0.42 -8.35 -2.86
C ARG A 52 -1.06 -8.51 -2.57
N HIS A 53 -1.46 -8.25 -1.32
CA HIS A 53 -2.86 -8.37 -0.89
C HIS A 53 -3.80 -7.51 -1.73
N PHE A 54 -3.35 -6.33 -2.15
CA PHE A 54 -4.11 -5.42 -3.02
C PHE A 54 -3.86 -5.62 -4.52
N ASN A 55 -3.07 -6.63 -4.92
CA ASN A 55 -2.69 -6.91 -6.32
C ASN A 55 -1.99 -5.72 -7.01
N VAL A 56 -1.21 -4.95 -6.25
CA VAL A 56 -0.43 -3.82 -6.75
C VAL A 56 1.06 -4.02 -6.52
N GLU A 57 1.52 -5.22 -6.21
CA GLU A 57 2.95 -5.51 -6.13
C GLU A 57 3.58 -5.46 -7.52
N HIS A 58 4.79 -4.92 -7.61
CA HIS A 58 5.63 -5.10 -8.78
C HIS A 58 6.37 -6.43 -8.66
N ASP A 59 5.99 -7.42 -9.45
CA ASP A 59 6.74 -8.68 -9.54
C ASP A 59 8.03 -8.42 -10.31
N ILE A 60 9.17 -8.75 -9.70
CA ILE A 60 10.45 -8.74 -10.41
C ILE A 60 10.57 -10.13 -11.06
N ALA A 61 9.75 -10.39 -12.08
CA ALA A 61 10.02 -11.49 -12.98
C ALA A 61 11.16 -11.02 -13.91
N GLU A 62 12.39 -11.40 -13.54
CA GLU A 62 13.68 -11.29 -14.26
C GLU A 62 13.88 -10.13 -15.26
#